data_AF-A0A956IVT4-F1
#
_entry.id   AF-A0A956IVT4-F1
#
_cell.length_a   1.000
_cell.length_b   1.000
_cell.length_c   1.000
_cell.angle_alpha   90.00
_cell.angle_beta   90.00
_cell.angle_gamma   90.00
#
_symmetry.space_group_name_H-M   'P 1'
#
loop_
_entity.id
_entity.type
_entity.pdbx_description
1 polymer ?
#
loop_
_entity_poly.entity_id
_entity_poly.type
_entity_poly.pdbx_seq_one_letter_code
_entity_poly.pdbx_strand_id
1 'polypeptide(L)'
;PPALLGAAAVPPPAAIEALVPIWGDIDGDGEREVVVTVSDAAVGARIVAFAADGALLAEGPAIGTGYRWRHPIAVAPFGPAAEPEIAVVRTPHIGGIAEFYRREGASLIIVASTAGVSSHRIGSRDLDQAIAGDLDGDGRVELLVPSQGFDRLIALRRVEPDGVMSPWELPLPAPLASNLAAASDDAGLVLGAGLEDGRLRLWLGGP
;
A
#
# COMPACT_ATOMS: atom_id res chain seq x y z
N PRO A 1 -10.48 -10.82 -27.02
CA PRO A 1 -9.70 -11.74 -26.15
C PRO A 1 -8.59 -10.93 -25.49
N PRO A 2 -8.14 -11.29 -24.27
CA PRO A 2 -6.95 -10.66 -23.69
C PRO A 2 -5.73 -10.94 -24.58
N ALA A 3 -4.85 -9.94 -24.72
CA ALA A 3 -3.58 -10.06 -25.44
C ALA A 3 -2.42 -10.01 -24.44
N LEU A 4 -1.37 -10.81 -24.68
CA LEU A 4 -0.15 -10.74 -23.89
C LEU A 4 0.61 -9.45 -24.25
N LEU A 5 0.85 -8.60 -23.25
CA LEU A 5 1.64 -7.38 -23.40
C LEU A 5 3.13 -7.62 -23.10
N GLY A 6 3.41 -8.41 -22.06
CA GLY A 6 4.76 -8.64 -21.56
C GLY A 6 4.83 -9.80 -20.57
N ALA A 7 6.04 -10.24 -20.24
CA ALA A 7 6.28 -11.27 -19.25
C ALA A 7 7.61 -11.02 -18.53
N ALA A 8 7.55 -10.88 -17.21
CA ALA A 8 8.73 -10.77 -16.35
C ALA A 8 9.11 -12.16 -15.80
N ALA A 9 10.41 -12.42 -15.69
CA ALA A 9 10.95 -13.61 -15.04
C ALA A 9 11.68 -13.24 -13.75
N VAL A 10 11.30 -13.87 -12.64
CA VAL A 10 12.04 -13.80 -11.37
C VAL A 10 12.84 -15.11 -11.23
N PRO A 11 14.18 -15.05 -11.23
CA PRO A 11 15.00 -16.25 -11.17
C PRO A 11 14.97 -16.88 -9.77
N PRO A 12 14.98 -18.23 -9.68
CA PRO A 12 15.18 -18.92 -8.40
C PRO A 12 16.48 -18.50 -7.71
N PRO A 13 16.54 -18.48 -6.36
CA PRO A 13 15.52 -18.97 -5.44
C PRO A 13 14.42 -17.94 -5.11
N ALA A 14 14.39 -16.80 -5.79
CA ALA A 14 13.40 -15.77 -5.54
C ALA A 14 12.02 -16.14 -6.11
N ALA A 15 10.96 -15.66 -5.47
CA ALA A 15 9.57 -15.85 -5.86
C ALA A 15 8.80 -14.53 -5.82
N ILE A 16 7.77 -14.41 -6.66
CA ILE A 16 6.79 -13.34 -6.54
C ILE A 16 5.81 -13.73 -5.43
N GLU A 17 5.76 -12.94 -4.37
CA GLU A 17 4.88 -13.14 -3.20
C GLU A 17 3.70 -12.15 -3.16
N ALA A 18 3.63 -11.21 -4.11
CA ALA A 18 2.45 -10.38 -4.25
C ALA A 18 1.22 -11.25 -4.53
N LEU A 19 0.15 -11.05 -3.75
CA LEU A 19 -1.14 -11.68 -4.03
C LEU A 19 -1.89 -10.96 -5.15
N VAL A 20 -1.67 -9.66 -5.27
CA VAL A 20 -2.19 -8.82 -6.35
C VAL A 20 -1.05 -7.92 -6.82
N PRO A 21 -0.68 -7.93 -8.11
CA PRO A 21 0.24 -6.94 -8.66
C PRO A 21 -0.45 -5.58 -8.78
N ILE A 22 0.27 -4.50 -8.52
CA ILE A 22 -0.25 -3.14 -8.75
C ILE A 22 0.17 -2.68 -10.15
N TRP A 23 -0.79 -2.18 -10.93
CA TRP A 23 -0.56 -1.60 -12.25
C TRP A 23 -0.72 -0.07 -12.17
N GLY A 24 0.38 0.65 -11.97
CA GLY A 24 0.38 2.08 -11.67
C GLY A 24 1.62 2.79 -12.19
N ASP A 25 1.45 4.07 -12.50
CA ASP A 25 2.51 4.97 -12.97
C ASP A 25 3.38 5.39 -11.78
N ILE A 26 4.61 4.89 -11.72
CA ILE A 26 5.52 5.14 -10.57
C ILE A 26 6.51 6.28 -10.81
N ASP A 27 6.53 6.88 -12.00
CA ASP A 27 7.49 7.94 -12.36
C ASP A 27 6.87 9.19 -13.01
N GLY A 28 5.57 9.15 -13.28
CA GLY A 28 4.76 10.26 -13.77
C GLY A 28 4.83 10.46 -15.28
N ASP A 29 5.30 9.48 -16.06
CA ASP A 29 5.43 9.58 -17.51
C ASP A 29 4.12 9.26 -18.27
N GLY A 30 3.10 8.77 -17.57
CA GLY A 30 1.80 8.43 -18.12
C GLY A 30 1.66 6.98 -18.60
N GLU A 31 2.76 6.23 -18.68
CA GLU A 31 2.74 4.77 -18.79
C GLU A 31 2.63 4.14 -17.40
N ARG A 32 2.31 2.84 -17.33
CA ARG A 32 2.10 2.16 -16.05
C ARG A 32 3.06 0.99 -15.91
N GLU A 33 3.58 0.86 -14.70
CA GLU A 33 4.47 -0.20 -14.29
C GLU A 33 3.74 -1.24 -13.45
N VAL A 34 4.33 -2.44 -13.41
CA VAL A 34 3.91 -3.53 -12.53
C VAL A 34 4.76 -3.48 -11.27
N VAL A 35 4.12 -3.21 -10.13
CA VAL A 35 4.75 -3.28 -8.82
C VAL A 35 4.36 -4.57 -8.11
N VAL A 36 5.36 -5.31 -7.63
CA VAL A 36 5.19 -6.56 -6.89
C VAL A 36 6.17 -6.70 -5.74
N THR A 37 5.81 -7.56 -4.79
CA THR A 37 6.75 -8.11 -3.81
C THR A 37 7.47 -9.31 -4.41
N VAL A 38 8.81 -9.26 -4.38
CA VAL A 38 9.68 -10.41 -4.65
C VAL A 38 10.42 -10.77 -3.36
N SER A 39 10.48 -12.05 -3.03
CA SER A 39 11.18 -12.53 -1.83
C SER A 39 12.13 -13.66 -2.17
N ASP A 40 13.15 -13.85 -1.32
CA ASP A 40 13.89 -15.10 -1.22
C ASP A 40 14.22 -15.40 0.24
N ALA A 41 14.53 -16.66 0.54
CA ALA A 41 14.77 -17.11 1.91
C ALA A 41 16.04 -16.54 2.57
N ALA A 42 16.99 -16.02 1.78
CA ALA A 42 18.26 -15.51 2.30
C ALA A 42 18.16 -14.04 2.72
N VAL A 43 17.59 -13.18 1.88
CA VAL A 43 17.52 -11.72 2.13
C VAL A 43 16.10 -11.19 2.35
N GLY A 44 15.07 -12.01 2.16
CA GLY A 44 13.67 -11.64 2.40
C GLY A 44 13.03 -10.82 1.28
N ALA A 45 11.85 -10.26 1.59
CA ALA A 45 11.06 -9.52 0.61
C ALA A 45 11.67 -8.16 0.22
N ARG A 46 11.42 -7.73 -1.02
CA ARG A 46 11.63 -6.38 -1.53
C ARG A 46 10.52 -6.02 -2.51
N ILE A 47 10.37 -4.73 -2.78
CA ILE A 47 9.48 -4.24 -3.84
C ILE A 47 10.28 -4.19 -5.14
N VAL A 48 9.67 -4.65 -6.22
CA VAL A 48 10.24 -4.66 -7.57
C VAL A 48 9.22 -4.05 -8.52
N ALA A 49 9.70 -3.20 -9.42
CA ALA A 49 8.93 -2.60 -10.49
C ALA A 49 9.40 -3.15 -11.85
N PHE A 50 8.46 -3.57 -12.67
CA PHE A 50 8.68 -3.95 -14.06
C PHE A 50 7.94 -3.00 -14.99
N ALA A 51 8.50 -2.75 -16.17
CA ALA A 51 7.80 -2.10 -17.26
C ALA A 51 6.63 -2.97 -17.74
N ALA A 52 5.72 -2.36 -18.47
CA ALA A 52 4.57 -3.03 -19.06
C ALA A 52 4.93 -4.26 -19.94
N ASP A 53 6.11 -4.24 -20.57
CA ASP A 53 6.64 -5.33 -21.39
C ASP A 53 7.32 -6.45 -20.58
N GLY A 54 7.49 -6.26 -19.27
CA GLY A 54 8.13 -7.20 -18.34
C GLY A 54 9.61 -6.94 -18.07
N ALA A 55 10.20 -5.88 -18.64
CA ALA A 55 11.58 -5.50 -18.32
C ALA A 55 11.70 -5.02 -16.87
N LEU A 56 12.76 -5.43 -16.17
CA LEU A 56 13.05 -4.94 -14.83
C LEU A 56 13.39 -3.45 -14.89
N LEU A 57 12.66 -2.62 -14.13
CA LEU A 57 12.88 -1.18 -14.09
C LEU A 57 13.59 -0.72 -12.83
N ALA A 58 13.10 -1.14 -11.66
CA ALA A 58 13.65 -0.70 -10.38
C ALA A 58 13.42 -1.71 -9.25
N GLU A 59 14.29 -1.69 -8.25
CA GLU A 59 14.18 -2.52 -7.06
C GLU A 59 14.40 -1.70 -5.78
N GLY A 60 13.65 -2.03 -4.73
CA GLY A 60 13.86 -1.49 -3.39
C GLY A 60 14.81 -2.37 -2.55
N PRO A 61 15.26 -1.86 -1.39
CA PRO A 61 16.09 -2.64 -0.47
C PRO A 61 15.38 -3.92 -0.03
N ALA A 62 16.08 -5.05 0.03
CA ALA A 62 15.60 -6.26 0.71
C ALA A 62 15.41 -6.00 2.22
N ILE A 63 14.50 -6.73 2.87
CA ILE A 63 14.31 -6.63 4.33
C ILE A 63 15.60 -7.03 5.08
N GLY A 64 16.43 -7.89 4.49
CA GLY A 64 17.68 -8.39 5.06
C GLY A 64 17.51 -9.68 5.88
N THR A 65 16.29 -10.23 5.94
CA THR A 65 16.02 -11.51 6.59
C THR A 65 14.80 -12.19 5.95
N GLY A 66 14.91 -13.50 5.70
CA GLY A 66 13.85 -14.32 5.13
C GLY A 66 12.57 -14.37 5.98
N TYR A 67 11.48 -14.86 5.38
CA TYR A 67 10.17 -15.02 6.03
C TYR A 67 9.61 -13.71 6.62
N ARG A 68 9.96 -12.58 6.00
CA ARG A 68 9.40 -11.27 6.28
C ARG A 68 8.79 -10.73 5.01
N TRP A 69 7.56 -10.26 5.13
CA TRP A 69 6.77 -9.80 3.99
C TRP A 69 6.71 -8.27 3.93
N ARG A 70 6.66 -7.76 2.70
CA ARG A 70 6.25 -6.38 2.39
C ARG A 70 4.97 -6.46 1.57
N HIS A 71 3.95 -5.73 2.01
CA HIS A 71 2.67 -5.69 1.32
C HIS A 71 2.54 -4.35 0.57
N PRO A 72 2.71 -4.31 -0.77
CA PRO A 72 2.43 -3.12 -1.56
C PRO A 72 0.92 -2.88 -1.57
N ILE A 73 0.51 -1.65 -1.29
CA ILE A 73 -0.90 -1.28 -1.14
C ILE A 73 -1.38 -0.48 -2.35
N ALA A 74 -0.67 0.59 -2.71
CA ALA A 74 -1.09 1.48 -3.78
C ALA A 74 0.09 2.21 -4.43
N VAL A 75 -0.13 2.64 -5.67
CA VAL A 75 0.64 3.70 -6.33
C VAL A 75 -0.31 4.89 -6.48
N ALA A 76 0.07 6.05 -5.94
CA ALA A 76 -0.75 7.25 -5.96
C ALA A 76 0.13 8.51 -5.82
N PRO A 77 -0.39 9.71 -6.11
CA PRO A 77 0.35 10.96 -5.91
C PRO A 77 0.42 11.33 -4.42
N PHE A 78 1.06 10.48 -3.61
CA PHE A 78 1.20 10.71 -2.18
C PHE A 78 2.17 11.84 -1.87
N GLY A 79 3.17 12.08 -2.72
CA GLY A 79 4.23 13.04 -2.43
C GLY A 79 3.69 14.45 -2.15
N PRO A 80 4.39 15.27 -1.34
CA PRO A 80 3.89 16.61 -0.99
C PRO A 80 3.66 17.55 -2.19
N ALA A 81 4.32 17.30 -3.32
CA ALA A 81 4.11 18.00 -4.59
C ALA A 81 3.27 17.17 -5.59
N ALA A 82 2.52 16.19 -5.10
CA ALA A 82 1.72 15.23 -5.86
C ALA A 82 2.53 14.31 -6.79
N GLU A 83 3.82 14.13 -6.52
CA GLU A 83 4.64 13.15 -7.22
C GLU A 83 4.21 11.71 -6.87
N PRO A 84 4.29 10.75 -7.83
CA PRO A 84 3.94 9.36 -7.57
C PRO A 84 4.85 8.73 -6.51
N GLU A 85 4.23 7.99 -5.59
CA GLU A 85 4.94 7.13 -4.63
C GLU A 85 4.21 5.79 -4.49
N ILE A 86 4.95 4.75 -4.10
CA ILE A 86 4.40 3.43 -3.77
C ILE A 86 4.23 3.34 -2.26
N ALA A 87 2.99 3.17 -1.80
CA ALA A 87 2.68 2.92 -0.41
C ALA A 87 2.76 1.42 -0.09
N VAL A 88 3.50 1.06 0.96
CA VAL A 88 3.82 -0.31 1.33
C VAL A 88 3.72 -0.47 2.84
N VAL A 89 3.24 -1.62 3.33
CA VAL A 89 3.35 -1.98 4.75
C VAL A 89 4.37 -3.10 4.92
N ARG A 90 5.49 -2.80 5.60
CA ARG A 90 6.53 -3.77 5.95
C ARG A 90 6.17 -4.51 7.22
N THR A 91 6.23 -5.85 7.14
CA THR A 91 5.98 -6.78 8.24
C THR A 91 4.68 -6.47 9.01
N PRO A 92 3.51 -6.54 8.37
CA PRO A 92 2.25 -5.99 8.92
C PRO A 92 1.84 -6.52 10.30
N HIS A 93 2.29 -7.72 10.69
CA HIS A 93 2.00 -8.34 11.98
C HIS A 93 3.18 -8.33 12.98
N ILE A 94 4.33 -7.77 12.61
CA ILE A 94 5.54 -7.71 13.46
C ILE A 94 5.96 -6.26 13.67
N GLY A 95 6.52 -5.63 12.62
CA GLY A 95 7.02 -4.27 12.69
C GLY A 95 5.92 -3.24 12.46
N GLY A 96 4.98 -3.52 11.55
CA GLY A 96 3.85 -2.64 11.28
C GLY A 96 4.27 -1.25 10.82
N ILE A 97 5.09 -1.19 9.76
CA ILE A 97 5.70 0.05 9.27
C ILE A 97 5.14 0.38 7.90
N ALA A 98 4.46 1.51 7.77
CA ALA A 98 4.17 2.09 6.46
C ALA A 98 5.45 2.71 5.90
N GLU A 99 5.77 2.39 4.65
CA GLU A 99 6.90 2.87 3.87
C GLU A 99 6.35 3.50 2.57
N PHE A 100 6.85 4.68 2.23
CA PHE A 100 6.57 5.33 0.96
C PHE A 100 7.82 5.31 0.10
N TYR A 101 7.70 4.76 -1.11
CA TYR A 101 8.81 4.60 -2.02
C TYR A 101 8.70 5.55 -3.20
N ARG A 102 9.84 6.11 -3.61
CA ARG A 102 9.99 6.88 -4.85
C ARG A 102 11.00 6.20 -5.76
N ARG A 103 10.73 6.22 -7.06
CA ARG A 103 11.69 5.73 -8.05
C ARG A 103 12.79 6.77 -8.30
N GLU A 104 14.03 6.32 -8.21
CA GLU A 104 15.22 7.07 -8.62
C GLU A 104 16.07 6.19 -9.54
N GLY A 105 15.90 6.38 -10.86
CA GLY A 105 16.54 5.55 -11.87
C GLY A 105 16.14 4.07 -11.72
N ALA A 106 17.12 3.23 -11.38
CA ALA A 106 16.92 1.79 -11.17
C ALA A 106 16.62 1.40 -9.71
N SER A 107 16.43 2.38 -8.82
CA SER A 107 16.19 2.16 -7.39
C SER A 107 14.78 2.58 -7.00
N LEU A 108 14.17 1.85 -6.07
CA LEU A 108 13.03 2.32 -5.29
C LEU A 108 13.53 2.71 -3.90
N ILE A 109 13.68 4.01 -3.65
CA ILE A 109 14.15 4.54 -2.37
C ILE A 109 12.99 4.76 -1.41
N ILE A 110 13.20 4.53 -0.11
CA ILE A 110 12.21 4.85 0.92
C ILE A 110 12.38 6.32 1.29
N VAL A 111 11.40 7.16 0.93
CA VAL A 111 11.41 8.60 1.18
C VAL A 111 10.72 8.97 2.49
N ALA A 112 9.88 8.09 3.03
CA ALA A 112 9.23 8.26 4.32
C ALA A 112 8.85 6.92 4.94
N SER A 113 8.75 6.90 6.27
CA SER A 113 8.13 5.79 6.97
C SER A 113 7.51 6.20 8.30
N THR A 114 6.52 5.44 8.75
CA THR A 114 5.96 5.55 10.09
C THR A 114 5.53 4.18 10.61
N ALA A 115 5.65 3.97 11.92
CA ALA A 115 5.31 2.71 12.59
C ALA A 115 3.91 2.75 13.22
N GLY A 116 3.44 1.60 13.71
CA GLY A 116 2.19 1.49 14.48
C GLY A 116 0.95 1.17 13.64
N VAL A 117 1.14 0.77 12.39
CA VAL A 117 0.07 0.44 11.45
C VAL A 117 0.14 -1.01 10.98
N SER A 118 -0.86 -1.46 10.26
CA SER A 118 -0.88 -2.75 9.60
C SER A 118 -1.60 -2.66 8.27
N SER A 119 -1.65 -3.77 7.53
CA SER A 119 -2.51 -3.95 6.35
C SER A 119 -3.39 -5.18 6.45
N HIS A 120 -3.10 -6.09 7.40
CA HIS A 120 -3.90 -7.27 7.70
C HIS A 120 -3.44 -7.94 9.00
N ARG A 121 -4.33 -8.72 9.60
CA ARG A 121 -4.00 -9.55 10.76
C ARG A 121 -3.37 -10.87 10.36
N ILE A 122 -2.45 -11.36 11.20
CA ILE A 122 -1.92 -12.71 11.05
C ILE A 122 -3.07 -13.73 11.11
N GLY A 123 -3.09 -14.65 10.15
CA GLY A 123 -4.14 -15.66 10.00
C GLY A 123 -5.45 -15.16 9.37
N SER A 124 -5.56 -13.87 9.05
CA SER A 124 -6.69 -13.34 8.28
C SER A 124 -6.67 -13.87 6.84
N ARG A 125 -7.86 -14.03 6.25
CA ARG A 125 -8.02 -14.21 4.79
C ARG A 125 -8.18 -12.89 4.06
N ASP A 126 -8.57 -11.84 4.78
CA ASP A 126 -8.66 -10.47 4.33
C ASP A 126 -7.29 -9.83 4.52
N LEU A 127 -6.54 -9.76 3.42
CA LEU A 127 -5.13 -9.36 3.41
C LEU A 127 -4.92 -7.92 2.92
N ASP A 128 -5.98 -7.26 2.46
CA ASP A 128 -5.97 -5.96 1.81
C ASP A 128 -6.89 -4.98 2.54
N GLN A 129 -6.63 -4.82 3.84
CA GLN A 129 -7.46 -4.00 4.73
C GLN A 129 -7.04 -2.52 4.74
N ALA A 130 -6.45 -2.05 3.64
CA ALA A 130 -5.97 -0.69 3.46
C ALA A 130 -6.48 -0.14 2.13
N ILE A 131 -6.63 1.18 2.02
CA ILE A 131 -7.03 1.85 0.78
C ILE A 131 -6.34 3.21 0.66
N ALA A 132 -6.12 3.66 -0.57
CA ALA A 132 -5.59 4.99 -0.84
C ALA A 132 -6.59 5.84 -1.63
N GLY A 133 -6.63 7.13 -1.35
CA GLY A 133 -7.48 8.11 -2.05
C GLY A 133 -7.44 9.47 -1.35
N ASP A 134 -8.07 10.48 -1.95
CA ASP A 134 -8.44 11.69 -1.22
C ASP A 134 -9.70 11.37 -0.41
N LEU A 135 -9.50 11.05 0.86
CA LEU A 135 -10.52 10.44 1.70
C LEU A 135 -11.23 11.45 2.61
N ASP A 136 -10.69 12.66 2.73
CA ASP A 136 -11.30 13.77 3.44
C ASP A 136 -11.71 14.96 2.54
N GLY A 137 -11.44 14.88 1.22
CA GLY A 137 -11.85 15.88 0.24
C GLY A 137 -10.94 17.10 0.18
N ASP A 138 -9.75 17.06 0.82
CA ASP A 138 -8.84 18.22 0.87
C ASP A 138 -7.91 18.35 -0.34
N GLY A 139 -8.07 17.46 -1.33
CA GLY A 139 -7.30 17.44 -2.57
C GLY A 139 -5.95 16.73 -2.46
N ARG A 140 -5.64 16.10 -1.32
CA ARG A 140 -4.43 15.29 -1.14
C ARG A 140 -4.80 13.85 -0.91
N VAL A 141 -3.88 12.95 -1.27
CA VAL A 141 -4.11 11.50 -1.13
C VAL A 141 -3.60 11.02 0.22
N GLU A 142 -4.44 10.27 0.92
CA GLU A 142 -4.11 9.53 2.13
C GLU A 142 -4.00 8.04 1.84
N LEU A 143 -3.17 7.36 2.63
CA LEU A 143 -3.25 5.92 2.84
C LEU A 143 -4.03 5.66 4.13
N LEU A 144 -5.23 5.09 4.03
CA LEU A 144 -6.00 4.63 5.18
C LEU A 144 -5.65 3.19 5.51
N VAL A 145 -5.12 2.98 6.71
CA VAL A 145 -4.63 1.69 7.20
C VAL A 145 -5.12 1.42 8.62
N PRO A 146 -5.32 0.16 9.04
CA PRO A 146 -5.57 -0.15 10.43
C PRO A 146 -4.36 0.18 11.30
N SER A 147 -4.61 0.58 12.54
CA SER A 147 -3.60 0.53 13.60
C SER A 147 -3.10 -0.91 13.77
N GLN A 148 -1.92 -1.09 14.37
CA GLN A 148 -1.42 -2.44 14.66
C GLN A 148 -2.34 -3.23 15.62
N GLY A 149 -3.11 -2.53 16.46
CA GLY A 149 -4.16 -3.11 17.31
C GLY A 149 -5.49 -3.36 16.60
N PHE A 150 -5.65 -2.84 15.37
CA PHE A 150 -6.88 -2.91 14.56
C PHE A 150 -8.12 -2.35 15.29
N ASP A 151 -7.89 -1.43 16.22
CA ASP A 151 -8.89 -0.71 17.00
C ASP A 151 -9.16 0.69 16.43
N ARG A 152 -8.41 1.10 15.40
CA ARG A 152 -8.54 2.37 14.68
C ARG A 152 -8.19 2.16 13.21
N LEU A 153 -8.78 2.96 12.33
CA LEU A 153 -8.22 3.26 11.01
C LEU A 153 -7.48 4.60 11.10
N ILE A 154 -6.30 4.68 10.50
CA ILE A 154 -5.38 5.81 10.56
C ILE A 154 -5.15 6.27 9.12
N ALA A 155 -5.48 7.51 8.82
CA ALA A 155 -5.09 8.12 7.55
C ALA A 155 -3.63 8.55 7.65
N LEU A 156 -2.82 8.17 6.68
CA LEU A 156 -1.43 8.59 6.59
C LEU A 156 -1.26 9.51 5.38
N ARG A 157 -0.72 10.70 5.61
CA ARG A 157 -0.43 11.69 4.57
C ARG A 157 1.05 12.04 4.59
N ARG A 158 1.68 12.11 3.41
CA ARG A 158 3.06 12.60 3.28
C ARG A 158 3.10 14.11 3.49
N VAL A 159 4.18 14.56 4.10
CA VAL A 159 4.46 15.98 4.32
C VAL A 159 5.94 16.26 4.13
N GLU A 160 6.25 17.49 3.75
CA GLU A 160 7.62 17.99 3.70
C GLU A 160 8.29 17.96 5.09
N PRO A 161 9.62 17.77 5.17
CA PRO A 161 10.50 17.43 4.05
C PRO A 161 10.38 15.95 3.64
N ASP A 162 10.41 15.03 4.61
CA ASP A 162 10.37 13.57 4.39
C ASP A 162 9.51 12.90 5.47
N GLY A 163 8.37 13.52 5.79
CA GLY A 163 7.51 13.13 6.90
C GLY A 163 6.27 12.33 6.49
N VAL A 164 5.64 11.74 7.50
CA VAL A 164 4.29 11.19 7.46
C VAL A 164 3.54 11.75 8.67
N MET A 165 2.33 12.25 8.45
CA MET A 165 1.42 12.66 9.53
C MET A 165 0.11 11.89 9.45
N SER A 166 -0.65 11.91 10.55
CA SER A 166 -2.03 11.41 10.60
C SER A 166 -2.99 12.59 10.73
N PRO A 167 -3.63 13.05 9.62
CA PRO A 167 -4.56 14.18 9.69
C PRO A 167 -5.85 13.82 10.44
N TRP A 168 -6.25 12.54 10.43
CA TRP A 168 -7.44 12.05 11.12
C TRP A 168 -7.39 10.54 11.34
N GLU A 169 -8.19 10.06 12.28
CA GLU A 169 -8.34 8.64 12.62
C GLU A 169 -9.80 8.31 12.89
N LEU A 170 -10.18 7.06 12.61
CA LEU A 170 -11.52 6.53 12.85
C LEU A 170 -11.46 5.45 13.93
N PRO A 171 -11.98 5.68 15.15
CA PRO A 171 -12.02 4.65 16.17
C PRO A 171 -12.98 3.52 15.78
N LEU A 172 -12.51 2.29 15.97
CA LEU A 172 -13.29 1.08 15.75
C LEU A 172 -13.74 0.50 17.11
N PRO A 173 -15.05 0.29 17.32
CA PRO A 173 -15.55 -0.30 18.57
C PRO A 173 -15.23 -1.79 18.70
N ALA A 174 -14.82 -2.41 17.59
CA ALA A 174 -14.32 -3.75 17.51
C ALA A 174 -13.26 -3.82 16.39
N PRO A 175 -12.26 -4.70 16.55
CA PRO A 175 -11.43 -5.25 15.47
C PRO A 175 -11.99 -5.24 14.04
N LEU A 176 -11.21 -4.73 13.06
CA LEU A 176 -11.53 -4.80 11.63
C LEU A 176 -11.50 -6.25 11.10
N ALA A 177 -12.56 -6.69 10.42
CA ALA A 177 -12.74 -8.09 9.98
C ALA A 177 -12.90 -8.28 8.46
N SER A 178 -12.94 -7.21 7.67
CA SER A 178 -12.97 -7.28 6.20
C SER A 178 -11.92 -6.36 5.60
N ASN A 179 -11.72 -6.46 4.28
CA ASN A 179 -11.10 -5.38 3.52
C ASN A 179 -11.93 -4.09 3.62
N LEU A 180 -11.27 -2.95 3.38
CA LEU A 180 -11.94 -1.67 3.24
C LEU A 180 -12.56 -1.57 1.84
N ALA A 181 -13.72 -0.92 1.74
CA ALA A 181 -14.31 -0.52 0.49
C ALA A 181 -14.55 0.99 0.49
N ALA A 182 -14.33 1.63 -0.65
CA ALA A 182 -14.70 3.00 -0.89
C ALA A 182 -15.59 3.10 -2.14
N ALA A 183 -16.53 4.03 -2.12
CA ALA A 183 -17.30 4.44 -3.28
C ALA A 183 -17.51 5.95 -3.22
N SER A 184 -17.50 6.63 -4.36
CA SER A 184 -17.83 8.05 -4.45
C SER A 184 -18.88 8.30 -5.51
N ASP A 185 -19.75 9.26 -5.24
CA ASP A 185 -20.70 9.84 -6.19
C ASP A 185 -20.87 11.34 -5.93
N ASP A 186 -21.87 11.97 -6.56
CA ASP A 186 -22.16 13.40 -6.39
C ASP A 186 -22.49 13.79 -4.93
N ALA A 187 -22.85 12.83 -4.08
CA ALA A 187 -23.15 13.05 -2.66
C ALA A 187 -21.91 12.91 -1.75
N GLY A 188 -20.77 12.50 -2.31
CA GLY A 188 -19.49 12.42 -1.62
C GLY A 188 -18.91 11.01 -1.56
N LEU A 189 -17.84 10.86 -0.78
CA LEU A 189 -17.16 9.60 -0.56
C LEU A 189 -17.82 8.81 0.58
N VAL A 190 -17.95 7.50 0.42
CA VAL A 190 -18.36 6.56 1.46
C VAL A 190 -17.30 5.49 1.64
N LEU A 191 -16.85 5.31 2.87
CA LEU A 191 -15.99 4.20 3.28
C LEU A 191 -16.82 3.16 4.02
N GLY A 192 -16.51 1.88 3.83
CA GLY A 192 -17.22 0.78 4.48
C GLY A 192 -16.31 -0.37 4.88
N ALA A 193 -16.59 -0.95 6.06
CA ALA A 193 -15.90 -2.15 6.53
C ALA A 193 -16.69 -2.95 7.57
N GLY A 194 -16.51 -4.27 7.56
CA GLY A 194 -17.02 -5.18 8.59
C GLY A 194 -16.08 -5.28 9.79
N LEU A 195 -16.65 -5.50 10.97
CA LEU A 195 -15.94 -5.68 12.24
C LEU A 195 -16.16 -7.08 12.81
N GLU A 196 -15.28 -7.54 13.71
CA GLU A 196 -15.36 -8.89 14.30
C GLU A 196 -16.59 -9.09 15.21
N ASP A 197 -17.22 -8.00 15.65
CA ASP A 197 -18.48 -8.05 16.40
C ASP A 197 -19.73 -8.24 15.49
N GLY A 198 -19.52 -8.48 14.19
CA GLY A 198 -20.56 -8.73 13.21
C GLY A 198 -21.24 -7.49 12.67
N ARG A 199 -20.75 -6.28 12.98
CA ARG A 199 -21.31 -5.02 12.48
C ARG A 199 -20.58 -4.51 11.24
N LEU A 200 -21.35 -3.94 10.31
CA LEU A 200 -20.86 -3.08 9.24
C LEU A 200 -20.76 -1.64 9.76
N ARG A 201 -19.67 -0.96 9.41
CA ARG A 201 -19.51 0.49 9.60
C ARG A 201 -19.42 1.18 8.25
N LEU A 202 -20.07 2.34 8.16
CA LEU A 202 -19.96 3.26 7.05
C LEU A 202 -19.50 4.62 7.59
N TRP A 203 -18.59 5.27 6.87
CA TRP A 203 -18.15 6.63 7.13
C TRP A 203 -18.38 7.46 5.88
N LEU A 204 -18.95 8.65 6.05
CA LEU A 204 -19.11 9.61 4.97
C LEU A 204 -17.90 10.55 5.02
N GLY A 205 -17.21 10.68 3.89
CA GLY A 205 -16.19 11.71 3.68
C GLY A 205 -16.81 13.09 3.85
N GLY A 206 -16.06 14.02 4.43
CA GLY A 206 -16.49 15.41 4.51
C GLY A 206 -16.66 16.02 3.11
N PRO A 207 -17.49 17.07 2.98
CA PRO A 207 -17.51 17.89 1.77
C PRO A 207 -16.22 18.70 1.59
#